data_AF-A0A812LY10-F1
#
_entry.id   AF-A0A812LY10-F1
#
_cell.length_a   1.000
_cell.length_b   1.000
_cell.length_c   1.000
_cell.angle_alpha   90.00
_cell.angle_beta   90.00
_cell.angle_gamma   90.00
#
_symmetry.space_group_name_H-M   'P 1'
#
loop_
_entity.id
_entity.type
_entity.pdbx_description
1 polymer ?
#
loop_
_entity_poly.entity_id
_entity_poly.type
_entity_poly.pdbx_seq_one_letter_code
_entity_poly.pdbx_strand_id
1 'polypeptide(L)'
;MDLSFTEDWLSRWKDASLESDREKKLAEIAAEVEHSLEPAGITAIEDKLQEGVPEAIVSIKAASIRFWVLTGDKTETAVEIAKSCRLFTPSMTLAYLVNCSSEQQALSLLEEAKTKLQDLTDGGLVIDGTFVQQVLSSANGRPMLYELAMSSTCCVCCRLSPQQKRRLVELVKDMNKTGITLAVGDGANDVPMIQGAHVGIGIRGKEGNQAVQASDVAISQFRFLVPLLYCHGRRAYRRVATFICYMFYKHTTLAVGDIFYAHQIAFVPQIAYAEWLNSAFASVICGLPVLVVVSLDTDIPDEVSVASPDLYIEGLQRMRFNGPLLVAWVLSAFYHGGVSWLIPNLTVGSVDEDGSEFWYSSCISFCLVVIFVNFRLWMVAESPFSKQTVGAAA
;
A
#
# COMPACT_ATOMS: atom_id res chain seq x y z
N MET A 1 -15.03 57.39 -2.53
CA MET A 1 -14.91 57.68 -3.98
C MET A 1 -15.99 58.66 -4.38
N ASP A 2 -15.70 59.56 -5.30
CA ASP A 2 -16.64 60.53 -5.85
C ASP A 2 -17.59 59.86 -6.86
N LEU A 3 -18.85 60.30 -6.91
CA LEU A 3 -19.92 59.71 -7.74
C LEU A 3 -19.57 59.74 -9.23
N SER A 4 -19.00 60.86 -9.69
CA SER A 4 -18.59 61.06 -11.08
C SER A 4 -17.53 60.04 -11.53
N PHE A 5 -16.57 59.76 -10.66
CA PHE A 5 -15.52 58.77 -10.90
C PHE A 5 -16.08 57.35 -10.95
N THR A 6 -16.99 56.99 -10.04
CA THR A 6 -17.63 55.66 -10.04
C THR A 6 -18.45 55.40 -11.30
N GLU A 7 -19.17 56.39 -11.81
CA GLU A 7 -19.96 56.24 -13.04
C GLU A 7 -19.07 56.06 -14.28
N ASP A 8 -17.99 56.85 -14.39
CA ASP A 8 -16.99 56.70 -15.45
C ASP A 8 -16.28 55.34 -15.37
N TRP A 9 -15.83 54.95 -14.18
CA TRP A 9 -15.18 53.67 -13.93
C TRP A 9 -16.11 52.49 -14.28
N LEU A 10 -17.39 52.57 -13.91
CA LEU A 10 -18.39 51.54 -14.23
C LEU A 10 -18.63 51.43 -15.74
N SER A 11 -18.60 52.55 -16.47
CA SER A 11 -18.68 52.55 -17.93
C SER A 11 -17.47 51.84 -18.53
N ARG A 12 -16.25 52.22 -18.13
CA ARG A 12 -15.01 51.61 -18.60
C ARG A 12 -14.93 50.11 -18.25
N TRP A 13 -15.42 49.72 -17.09
CA TRP A 13 -15.53 48.30 -16.68
C TRP A 13 -16.47 47.50 -17.59
N LYS A 14 -17.63 48.06 -17.94
CA LYS A 14 -18.60 47.42 -18.85
C LYS A 14 -18.03 47.28 -20.26
N ASP A 15 -17.34 48.30 -20.75
CA ASP A 15 -16.71 48.28 -22.07
C ASP A 15 -15.59 47.23 -22.12
N ALA A 16 -14.72 47.19 -21.10
CA ALA A 16 -13.65 46.19 -20.99
C ALA A 16 -14.18 44.74 -20.82
N SER A 17 -15.38 44.57 -20.27
CA SER A 17 -16.01 43.26 -20.10
C SER A 17 -16.46 42.62 -21.42
N LEU A 18 -16.66 43.44 -22.47
CA LEU A 18 -17.12 42.99 -23.79
C LEU A 18 -15.98 42.72 -24.77
N GLU A 19 -14.74 43.00 -24.39
CA GLU A 19 -13.56 42.85 -25.24
C GLU A 19 -12.95 41.44 -25.21
N SER A 20 -12.14 41.13 -26.23
CA SER A 20 -11.41 39.86 -26.35
C SER A 20 -10.30 39.68 -25.30
N ASP A 21 -9.65 40.77 -24.88
CA ASP A 21 -8.58 40.79 -23.85
C ASP A 21 -9.12 41.19 -22.45
N ARG A 22 -10.36 40.78 -22.14
CA ARG A 22 -11.07 41.22 -20.92
C ARG A 22 -10.29 41.02 -19.62
N GLU A 23 -9.60 39.89 -19.43
CA GLU A 23 -8.95 39.60 -18.13
C GLU A 23 -7.86 40.62 -17.80
N LYS A 24 -7.06 40.99 -18.79
CA LYS A 24 -5.99 41.96 -18.61
C LYS A 24 -6.53 43.37 -18.41
N LYS A 25 -7.52 43.78 -19.22
CA LYS A 25 -8.14 45.11 -19.11
C LYS A 25 -8.93 45.29 -17.81
N LEU A 26 -9.65 44.26 -17.37
CA LEU A 26 -10.36 44.30 -16.09
C LEU A 26 -9.39 44.38 -14.91
N ALA A 27 -8.25 43.69 -14.96
CA ALA A 27 -7.21 43.80 -13.94
C ALA A 27 -6.59 45.20 -13.90
N GLU A 28 -6.31 45.80 -15.05
CA GLU A 28 -5.80 47.18 -15.15
C GLU A 28 -6.80 48.19 -14.57
N ILE A 29 -8.10 48.08 -14.92
CA ILE A 29 -9.15 48.97 -14.41
C ILE A 29 -9.42 48.74 -12.92
N ALA A 30 -9.35 47.50 -12.42
CA ALA A 30 -9.46 47.20 -10.99
C ALA A 30 -8.33 47.85 -10.18
N ALA A 31 -7.10 47.81 -10.70
CA ALA A 31 -5.93 48.38 -10.04
C ALA A 31 -6.01 49.90 -9.84
N GLU A 32 -6.79 50.62 -10.67
CA GLU A 32 -7.07 52.05 -10.47
C GLU A 32 -7.84 52.35 -9.18
N VAL A 33 -8.64 51.39 -8.70
CA VAL A 33 -9.47 51.53 -7.49
C VAL A 33 -8.83 50.84 -6.29
N GLU A 34 -8.05 49.77 -6.51
CA GLU A 34 -7.35 49.00 -5.48
C GLU A 34 -6.04 49.66 -4.99
N HIS A 35 -5.96 51.00 -5.01
CA HIS A 35 -4.85 51.77 -4.46
C HIS A 35 -5.28 52.57 -3.22
N SER A 36 -4.35 52.83 -2.29
CA SER A 36 -4.58 53.70 -1.11
C SER A 36 -5.80 53.30 -0.25
N LEU A 37 -6.06 52.00 -0.10
CA LEU A 37 -7.14 51.49 0.74
C LEU A 37 -6.79 51.60 2.23
N GLU A 38 -7.77 51.94 3.07
CA GLU A 38 -7.65 51.83 4.52
C GLU A 38 -7.99 50.40 4.95
N PRO A 39 -7.06 49.67 5.60
CA PRO A 39 -7.34 48.31 6.06
C PRO A 39 -8.39 48.33 7.17
N ALA A 40 -9.58 47.81 6.89
CA ALA A 40 -10.67 47.73 7.87
C ALA A 40 -10.39 46.72 9.01
N GLY A 41 -9.58 45.69 8.72
CA GLY A 41 -9.21 44.64 9.68
C GLY A 41 -8.55 43.45 8.98
N ILE A 42 -8.04 42.52 9.77
CA ILE A 42 -7.48 41.25 9.29
C ILE A 42 -8.38 40.13 9.79
N THR A 43 -8.81 39.24 8.90
CA THR A 43 -9.46 37.99 9.27
C THR A 43 -8.45 36.86 9.15
N ALA A 44 -8.47 35.94 10.11
CA ALA A 44 -7.68 34.72 10.08
C ALA A 44 -8.64 33.53 10.14
N ILE A 45 -8.54 32.63 9.17
CA ILE A 45 -9.34 31.41 9.11
C ILE A 45 -8.42 30.26 9.47
N GLU A 46 -8.77 29.53 10.52
CA GLU A 46 -8.08 28.30 10.90
C GLU A 46 -8.66 27.13 10.10
N ASP A 47 -7.83 26.51 9.28
CA ASP A 47 -8.19 25.26 8.61
C ASP A 47 -7.98 24.09 9.59
N LYS A 48 -9.09 23.51 10.05
CA LYS A 48 -9.05 22.46 11.07
C LYS A 48 -8.80 21.11 10.44
N LEU A 49 -7.79 20.42 10.96
CA LEU A 49 -7.55 19.02 10.66
C LEU A 49 -8.72 18.15 11.10
N GLN A 50 -8.95 17.06 10.39
CA GLN A 50 -9.87 16.03 10.84
C GLN A 50 -9.41 15.44 12.18
N GLU A 51 -10.37 14.96 12.95
CA GLU A 51 -10.12 14.31 14.24
C GLU A 51 -9.17 13.11 14.08
N GLY A 52 -8.11 13.06 14.91
CA GLY A 52 -7.16 11.94 14.96
C GLY A 52 -6.12 11.92 13.85
N VAL A 53 -6.04 12.93 12.98
CA VAL A 53 -5.03 12.98 11.90
C VAL A 53 -3.59 13.04 12.43
N PRO A 54 -3.24 13.92 13.39
CA PRO A 54 -1.88 13.97 13.92
C PRO A 54 -1.47 12.64 14.56
N GLU A 55 -2.35 12.04 15.36
CA GLU A 55 -2.11 10.75 16.01
C GLU A 55 -1.92 9.63 14.99
N ALA A 56 -2.73 9.61 13.94
CA ALA A 56 -2.63 8.63 12.86
C ALA A 56 -1.31 8.75 12.09
N ILE A 57 -0.87 9.96 11.74
CA ILE A 57 0.40 10.18 11.03
C ILE A 57 1.59 9.75 11.90
N VAL A 58 1.59 10.12 13.19
CA VAL A 58 2.63 9.70 14.14
C VAL A 58 2.70 8.17 14.22
N SER A 59 1.55 7.52 14.34
CA SER A 59 1.47 6.07 14.36
C SER A 59 2.02 5.43 13.09
N ILE A 60 1.58 5.91 11.91
CA ILE A 60 2.01 5.41 10.60
C ILE A 60 3.53 5.54 10.43
N LYS A 61 4.11 6.69 10.84
CA LYS A 61 5.56 6.88 10.85
C LYS A 61 6.28 5.91 11.78
N ALA A 62 5.73 5.65 12.97
CA ALA A 62 6.30 4.67 13.92
C ALA A 62 6.35 3.26 13.33
N ALA A 63 5.38 2.87 12.49
CA ALA A 63 5.41 1.61 11.73
C ALA A 63 6.43 1.59 10.57
N SER A 64 7.37 2.53 10.51
CA SER A 64 8.38 2.67 9.44
C SER A 64 7.78 2.88 8.03
N ILE A 65 6.56 3.41 7.94
CA ILE A 65 5.94 3.79 6.67
C ILE A 65 6.35 5.22 6.34
N ARG A 66 7.02 5.41 5.19
CA ARG A 66 7.37 6.75 4.69
C ARG A 66 6.10 7.49 4.25
N PHE A 67 5.91 8.69 4.77
CA PHE A 67 4.70 9.48 4.57
C PHE A 67 4.97 10.73 3.73
N TRP A 68 4.20 10.91 2.65
CA TRP A 68 4.34 12.01 1.70
C TRP A 68 3.01 12.75 1.60
N VAL A 69 3.05 14.08 1.69
CA VAL A 69 1.88 14.95 1.48
C VAL A 69 1.98 15.57 0.10
N LEU A 70 0.94 15.41 -0.72
CA LEU A 70 0.87 15.95 -2.08
C LEU A 70 -0.33 16.91 -2.17
N THR A 71 -0.09 18.22 -2.07
CA THR A 71 -1.15 19.25 -2.10
C THR A 71 -1.04 20.21 -3.30
N GLY A 72 -2.18 20.78 -3.69
CA GLY A 72 -2.27 21.90 -4.63
C GLY A 72 -2.05 23.27 -3.98
N ASP A 73 -1.97 23.32 -2.64
CA ASP A 73 -1.86 24.57 -1.89
C ASP A 73 -0.50 25.26 -2.02
N LYS A 74 -0.45 26.51 -1.56
CA LYS A 74 0.80 27.26 -1.45
C LYS A 74 1.77 26.60 -0.46
N THR A 75 3.05 26.82 -0.70
CA THR A 75 4.16 26.22 0.07
C THR A 75 4.05 26.54 1.56
N GLU A 76 3.72 27.78 1.90
CA GLU A 76 3.63 28.24 3.29
C GLU A 76 2.53 27.49 4.04
N THR A 77 1.33 27.41 3.45
CA THR A 77 0.17 26.68 4.01
C THR A 77 0.49 25.19 4.16
N ALA A 78 1.09 24.57 3.15
CA ALA A 78 1.44 23.15 3.19
C ALA A 78 2.43 22.81 4.32
N VAL A 79 3.42 23.69 4.55
CA VAL A 79 4.40 23.54 5.62
C VAL A 79 3.75 23.69 7.00
N GLU A 80 2.85 24.66 7.18
CA GLU A 80 2.15 24.85 8.46
C GLU A 80 1.18 23.70 8.77
N ILE A 81 0.48 23.17 7.75
CA ILE A 81 -0.33 21.96 7.90
C ILE A 81 0.55 20.77 8.29
N ALA A 82 1.71 20.59 7.63
CA ALA A 82 2.63 19.49 7.94
C ALA A 82 3.19 19.57 9.38
N LYS A 83 3.47 20.77 9.90
CA LYS A 83 3.83 20.98 11.30
C LYS A 83 2.67 20.67 12.24
N SER A 84 1.46 21.12 11.92
CA SER A 84 0.24 20.88 12.72
C SER A 84 -0.10 19.38 12.79
N CYS A 85 0.11 18.66 11.71
CA CYS A 85 -0.01 17.20 11.60
C CYS A 85 1.12 16.42 12.31
N ARG A 86 2.13 17.10 12.88
CA ARG A 86 3.35 16.48 13.44
C ARG A 86 4.14 15.64 12.43
N LEU A 87 3.96 15.93 11.14
CA LEU A 87 4.76 15.32 10.07
C LEU A 87 6.17 15.89 10.11
N PHE A 88 6.27 17.22 10.16
CA PHE A 88 7.49 17.97 10.43
C PHE A 88 7.59 18.27 11.93
N THR A 89 8.73 17.90 12.52
CA THR A 89 9.04 18.20 13.93
C THR A 89 9.85 19.50 14.01
N PRO A 90 9.79 20.24 15.14
CA PRO A 90 10.59 21.46 15.30
C PRO A 90 12.11 21.23 15.22
N SER A 91 12.58 20.01 15.50
CA SER A 91 13.98 19.60 15.42
C SER A 91 14.42 19.18 14.01
N MET A 92 13.49 19.10 13.06
CA MET A 92 13.76 18.59 11.71
C MET A 92 14.46 19.63 10.85
N THR A 93 15.50 19.23 10.14
CA THR A 93 16.11 20.09 9.11
C THR A 93 15.33 19.95 7.81
N LEU A 94 14.81 21.07 7.30
CA LEU A 94 14.07 21.10 6.04
C LEU A 94 14.96 21.58 4.87
N ALA A 95 14.95 20.85 3.77
CA ALA A 95 15.50 21.28 2.49
C ALA A 95 14.36 21.67 1.54
N TYR A 96 14.51 22.85 0.93
CA TYR A 96 13.49 23.45 0.07
C TYR A 96 13.93 23.36 -1.39
N LEU A 97 13.12 22.67 -2.19
CA LEU A 97 13.29 22.46 -3.63
C LEU A 97 12.15 23.19 -4.35
N VAL A 98 12.22 24.51 -4.41
CA VAL A 98 11.11 25.38 -4.82
C VAL A 98 11.52 26.43 -5.85
N ASN A 99 10.56 26.98 -6.61
CA ASN A 99 10.73 28.08 -7.56
C ASN A 99 11.81 27.83 -8.63
N CYS A 100 11.72 26.69 -9.32
CA CYS A 100 12.65 26.31 -10.37
C CYS A 100 12.15 26.71 -11.76
N SER A 101 13.01 27.37 -12.54
CA SER A 101 12.70 27.78 -13.91
C SER A 101 13.43 26.96 -14.97
N SER A 102 14.48 26.22 -14.59
CA SER A 102 15.27 25.40 -15.51
C SER A 102 15.64 24.04 -14.93
N GLU A 103 15.91 23.07 -15.81
CA GLU A 103 16.39 21.74 -15.44
C GLU A 103 17.72 21.80 -14.69
N GLN A 104 18.66 22.64 -15.13
CA GLN A 104 19.98 22.80 -14.51
C GLN A 104 19.87 23.29 -13.05
N GLN A 105 18.99 24.26 -12.81
CA GLN A 105 18.71 24.76 -11.46
C GLN A 105 18.10 23.67 -10.56
N ALA A 106 17.22 22.83 -11.12
CA ALA A 106 16.61 21.75 -10.38
C ALA A 106 17.65 20.69 -9.96
N LEU A 107 18.61 20.37 -10.84
CA LEU A 107 19.70 19.44 -10.52
C LEU A 107 20.65 20.01 -9.46
N SER A 108 21.01 21.29 -9.54
CA SER A 108 21.88 21.92 -8.54
C SER A 108 21.23 21.94 -7.15
N LEU A 109 19.92 22.20 -7.09
CA LEU A 109 19.16 22.17 -5.83
C LEU A 109 19.08 20.75 -5.24
N LEU A 110 19.00 19.72 -6.07
CA LEU A 110 19.06 18.32 -5.60
C LEU A 110 20.40 18.02 -4.94
N GLU A 111 21.52 18.49 -5.51
CA GLU A 111 22.86 18.32 -4.93
C GLU A 111 23.02 19.11 -3.62
N GLU A 112 22.52 20.34 -3.57
CA GLU A 112 22.53 21.16 -2.35
C GLU A 112 21.69 20.51 -1.25
N ALA A 113 20.48 20.04 -1.57
CA ALA A 113 19.61 19.37 -0.61
C ALA A 113 20.22 18.04 -0.13
N LYS A 114 20.86 17.28 -1.03
CA LYS A 114 21.59 16.05 -0.66
C LYS A 114 22.70 16.34 0.34
N THR A 115 23.47 17.41 0.10
CA THR A 115 24.55 17.83 1.00
C THR A 115 24.01 18.31 2.34
N LYS A 116 22.91 19.08 2.32
CA LYS A 116 22.27 19.63 3.53
C LYS A 116 21.67 18.54 4.42
N LEU A 117 21.11 17.49 3.82
CA LEU A 117 20.49 16.37 4.53
C LEU A 117 21.48 15.22 4.80
N GLN A 118 22.73 15.36 4.36
CA GLN A 118 23.76 14.37 4.58
C GLN A 118 24.01 14.18 6.09
N ASP A 119 24.09 12.93 6.52
CA ASP A 119 24.34 12.51 7.92
C ASP A 119 23.26 12.92 8.95
N LEU A 120 22.13 13.48 8.50
CA LEU A 120 20.99 13.79 9.37
C LEU A 120 20.03 12.60 9.45
N THR A 121 19.65 12.25 10.68
CA THR A 121 18.66 11.19 10.94
C THR A 121 17.22 11.65 10.76
N ASP A 122 16.95 12.97 10.78
CA ASP A 122 15.59 13.53 10.67
C ASP A 122 15.57 14.72 9.68
N GLY A 123 15.61 14.39 8.39
CA GLY A 123 15.57 15.33 7.27
C GLY A 123 14.21 15.35 6.57
N GLY A 124 13.68 16.55 6.32
CA GLY A 124 12.42 16.75 5.61
C GLY A 124 12.60 17.49 4.29
N LEU A 125 11.77 17.13 3.29
CA LEU A 125 11.78 17.78 1.98
C LEU A 125 10.51 18.60 1.76
N VAL A 126 10.68 19.81 1.23
CA VAL A 126 9.59 20.64 0.73
C VAL A 126 9.82 20.90 -0.74
N ILE A 127 8.88 20.47 -1.58
CA ILE A 127 9.03 20.48 -3.05
C ILE A 127 7.84 21.22 -3.66
N ASP A 128 8.05 22.05 -4.67
CA ASP A 128 6.94 22.69 -5.39
C ASP A 128 6.69 22.10 -6.79
N GLY A 129 5.53 22.42 -7.36
CA GLY A 129 5.14 21.97 -8.70
C GLY A 129 6.08 22.46 -9.82
N THR A 130 6.72 23.61 -9.66
CA THR A 130 7.66 24.12 -10.68
C THR A 130 8.92 23.27 -10.74
N PHE A 131 9.50 22.92 -9.58
CA PHE A 131 10.60 21.97 -9.48
C PHE A 131 10.21 20.58 -10.02
N VAL A 132 9.05 20.05 -9.59
CA VAL A 132 8.60 18.72 -10.02
C VAL A 132 8.48 18.64 -11.54
N GLN A 133 8.00 19.70 -12.19
CA GLN A 133 7.93 19.76 -13.65
C GLN A 133 9.30 19.62 -14.32
N GLN A 134 10.31 20.33 -13.81
CA GLN A 134 11.67 20.28 -14.37
C GLN A 134 12.34 18.93 -14.11
N VAL A 135 12.27 18.43 -12.86
CA VAL A 135 12.95 17.20 -12.46
C VAL A 135 12.35 15.96 -13.10
N LEU A 136 11.03 15.89 -13.24
CA LEU A 136 10.39 14.74 -13.90
C LEU A 136 10.65 14.70 -15.41
N SER A 137 10.97 15.84 -16.02
CA SER A 137 11.36 15.91 -17.44
C SER A 137 12.82 15.49 -17.65
N SER A 138 13.65 15.61 -16.61
CA SER A 138 15.05 15.19 -16.63
C SER A 138 15.22 13.69 -16.51
N ALA A 139 16.03 13.08 -17.38
CA ALA A 139 16.40 11.67 -17.24
C ALA A 139 17.22 11.41 -15.96
N ASN A 140 18.10 12.35 -15.59
CA ASN A 140 19.00 12.24 -14.44
C ASN A 140 18.35 12.75 -13.14
N GLY A 141 17.44 13.73 -13.22
CA GLY A 141 16.78 14.28 -12.05
C GLY A 141 15.86 13.28 -11.33
N ARG A 142 15.16 12.42 -12.09
CA ARG A 142 14.25 11.39 -11.54
C ARG A 142 14.91 10.45 -10.52
N PRO A 143 16.03 9.74 -10.83
CA PRO A 143 16.68 8.87 -9.86
C PRO A 143 17.27 9.66 -8.68
N MET A 144 17.83 10.85 -8.91
CA MET A 144 18.37 11.69 -7.83
C MET A 144 17.29 12.13 -6.84
N LEU A 145 16.12 12.55 -7.35
CA LEU A 145 14.96 12.88 -6.51
C LEU A 145 14.49 11.66 -5.71
N TYR A 146 14.40 10.50 -6.35
CA TYR A 146 14.00 9.27 -5.66
C TYR A 146 14.97 8.91 -4.52
N GLU A 147 16.28 8.94 -4.75
CA GLU A 147 17.29 8.68 -3.73
C GLU A 147 17.22 9.67 -2.55
N LEU A 148 17.13 10.96 -2.86
CA LEU A 148 17.02 12.02 -1.86
C LEU A 148 15.74 11.87 -1.02
N ALA A 149 14.62 11.54 -1.67
CA ALA A 149 13.35 11.42 -0.99
C ALA A 149 13.19 10.11 -0.21
N MET A 150 13.91 9.04 -0.58
CA MET A 150 13.98 7.79 0.19
C MET A 150 14.94 7.88 1.39
N SER A 151 15.93 8.77 1.35
CA SER A 151 16.81 9.06 2.49
C SER A 151 16.19 10.05 3.47
N SER A 152 15.20 10.83 3.04
CA SER A 152 14.44 11.76 3.90
C SER A 152 13.32 11.04 4.67
N THR A 153 13.01 11.49 5.88
CA THR A 153 11.95 10.89 6.73
C THR A 153 10.56 11.16 6.16
N CYS A 154 10.32 12.36 5.63
CA CYS A 154 9.05 12.76 5.05
C CYS A 154 9.21 13.85 3.99
N CYS A 155 8.23 13.92 3.09
CA CYS A 155 8.21 14.86 1.97
C CYS A 155 6.86 15.57 1.89
N VAL A 156 6.88 16.87 1.65
CA VAL A 156 5.70 17.69 1.39
C VAL A 156 5.87 18.33 0.02
N CYS A 157 5.02 17.93 -0.92
CA CYS A 157 4.96 18.54 -2.24
C CYS A 157 3.75 19.48 -2.32
N CYS A 158 3.97 20.70 -2.78
CA CYS A 158 2.99 21.78 -2.83
C CYS A 158 2.82 22.32 -4.25
N ARG A 159 1.73 23.08 -4.50
CA ARG A 159 1.37 23.63 -5.82
C ARG A 159 1.36 22.59 -6.94
N LEU A 160 0.98 21.34 -6.63
CA LEU A 160 0.95 20.26 -7.61
C LEU A 160 -0.35 20.25 -8.42
N SER A 161 -0.23 20.04 -9.72
CA SER A 161 -1.36 19.64 -10.56
C SER A 161 -1.74 18.17 -10.34
N PRO A 162 -2.99 17.75 -10.64
CA PRO A 162 -3.41 16.36 -10.52
C PRO A 162 -2.49 15.36 -11.26
N GLN A 163 -2.01 15.74 -12.44
CA GLN A 163 -1.09 14.90 -13.22
C GLN A 163 0.31 14.81 -12.58
N GLN A 164 0.79 15.88 -11.96
CA GLN A 164 2.07 15.85 -11.24
C GLN A 164 2.01 14.95 -10.02
N LYS A 165 0.91 14.96 -9.24
CA LYS A 165 0.70 14.04 -8.12
C LYS A 165 0.82 12.59 -8.58
N ARG A 166 0.13 12.23 -9.68
CA ARG A 166 0.21 10.89 -10.29
C ARG A 166 1.63 10.52 -10.69
N ARG A 167 2.34 11.38 -11.43
CA ARG A 167 3.69 11.07 -11.91
C ARG A 167 4.70 10.89 -10.77
N LEU A 168 4.54 11.58 -9.65
CA LEU A 168 5.37 11.36 -8.47
C LEU A 168 5.13 9.97 -7.85
N VAL A 169 3.88 9.55 -7.75
CA VAL A 169 3.53 8.20 -7.27
C VAL A 169 4.07 7.13 -8.22
N GLU A 170 3.92 7.31 -9.53
CA GLU A 170 4.46 6.42 -10.55
C GLU A 170 5.99 6.36 -10.50
N LEU A 171 6.68 7.49 -10.32
CA LEU A 171 8.14 7.51 -10.13
C LEU A 171 8.58 6.63 -8.96
N VAL A 172 7.94 6.78 -7.79
CA VAL A 172 8.28 5.97 -6.60
C VAL A 172 7.95 4.49 -6.83
N LYS A 173 6.82 4.20 -7.48
CA LYS A 173 6.38 2.84 -7.83
C LYS A 173 7.33 2.15 -8.80
N ASP A 174 7.77 2.83 -9.83
CA ASP A 174 8.65 2.28 -10.87
C ASP A 174 10.08 2.09 -10.35
N MET A 175 10.55 3.00 -9.50
CA MET A 175 11.90 2.94 -8.93
C MET A 175 12.00 1.97 -7.74
N ASN A 176 10.94 1.85 -6.95
CA ASN A 176 10.92 0.94 -5.81
C ASN A 176 10.33 -0.43 -6.19
N LYS A 177 11.19 -1.35 -6.64
CA LYS A 177 10.78 -2.71 -7.02
C LYS A 177 10.24 -3.58 -5.87
N THR A 178 10.39 -3.15 -4.63
CA THR A 178 10.05 -3.95 -3.43
C THR A 178 8.97 -3.32 -2.56
N GLY A 179 8.88 -2.00 -2.54
CA GLY A 179 7.86 -1.29 -1.78
C GLY A 179 6.50 -1.33 -2.45
N ILE A 180 5.47 -1.09 -1.65
CA ILE A 180 4.10 -0.90 -2.11
C ILE A 180 3.75 0.57 -1.84
N THR A 181 3.18 1.23 -2.84
CA THR A 181 2.72 2.62 -2.73
C THR A 181 1.23 2.65 -2.47
N LEU A 182 0.84 3.44 -1.48
CA LEU A 182 -0.56 3.66 -1.11
C LEU A 182 -0.86 5.14 -1.26
N ALA A 183 -1.94 5.46 -1.97
CA ALA A 183 -2.41 6.83 -2.17
C ALA A 183 -3.76 7.01 -1.47
N VAL A 184 -3.90 8.12 -0.73
CA VAL A 184 -5.14 8.51 -0.06
C VAL A 184 -5.59 9.85 -0.62
N GLY A 185 -6.87 9.98 -0.96
CA GLY A 185 -7.45 11.25 -1.42
C GLY A 185 -8.95 11.30 -1.20
N ASP A 186 -9.51 12.50 -1.18
CA ASP A 186 -10.94 12.76 -0.94
C ASP A 186 -11.65 13.40 -2.14
N GLY A 187 -10.90 14.11 -2.99
CA GLY A 187 -11.42 14.88 -4.11
C GLY A 187 -11.13 14.33 -5.50
N ALA A 188 -11.79 14.93 -6.50
CA ALA A 188 -11.56 14.64 -7.92
C ALA A 188 -10.10 14.86 -8.37
N ASN A 189 -9.43 15.82 -7.74
CA ASN A 189 -8.02 16.16 -8.02
C ASN A 189 -7.05 15.04 -7.64
N ASP A 190 -7.46 14.12 -6.77
CA ASP A 190 -6.63 13.02 -6.30
C ASP A 190 -6.92 11.70 -7.02
N VAL A 191 -7.98 11.63 -7.83
CA VAL A 191 -8.33 10.43 -8.61
C VAL A 191 -7.14 9.93 -9.45
N PRO A 192 -6.41 10.77 -10.21
CA PRO A 192 -5.25 10.30 -10.97
C PRO A 192 -4.12 9.73 -10.08
N MET A 193 -3.94 10.28 -8.88
CA MET A 193 -2.94 9.83 -7.91
C MET A 193 -3.32 8.48 -7.31
N ILE A 194 -4.59 8.33 -6.91
CA ILE A 194 -5.18 7.09 -6.40
C ILE A 194 -4.99 5.95 -7.41
N GLN A 195 -5.31 6.20 -8.68
CA GLN A 195 -5.17 5.22 -9.77
C GLN A 195 -3.71 4.91 -10.14
N GLY A 196 -2.76 5.81 -9.85
CA GLY A 196 -1.34 5.60 -10.12
C GLY A 196 -0.65 4.68 -9.10
N ALA A 197 -1.20 4.57 -7.88
CA ALA A 197 -0.62 3.81 -6.78
C ALA A 197 -0.74 2.28 -6.97
N HIS A 198 -0.24 1.50 -6.02
CA HIS A 198 -0.56 0.07 -5.94
C HIS A 198 -1.87 -0.17 -5.20
N VAL A 199 -2.17 0.67 -4.20
CA VAL A 199 -3.41 0.64 -3.42
C VAL A 199 -3.95 2.06 -3.34
N GLY A 200 -5.18 2.24 -3.80
CA GLY A 200 -5.91 3.51 -3.75
C GLY A 200 -6.94 3.52 -2.63
N ILE A 201 -6.91 4.54 -1.77
CA ILE A 201 -7.89 4.75 -0.69
C ILE A 201 -8.64 6.06 -0.92
N GLY A 202 -9.96 5.97 -1.02
CA GLY A 202 -10.85 7.11 -1.11
C GLY A 202 -11.40 7.49 0.25
N ILE A 203 -11.26 8.75 0.66
CA ILE A 203 -11.96 9.30 1.81
C ILE A 203 -13.30 9.86 1.34
N ARG A 204 -14.39 9.46 2.00
CA ARG A 204 -15.72 9.96 1.70
C ARG A 204 -15.87 11.41 2.18
N GLY A 205 -15.55 12.35 1.29
CA GLY A 205 -15.69 13.79 1.53
C GLY A 205 -17.13 14.30 1.42
N LYS A 206 -17.36 15.53 1.88
CA LYS A 206 -18.64 16.25 1.69
C LYS A 206 -18.78 16.83 0.27
N GLU A 207 -17.67 17.02 -0.43
CA GLU A 207 -17.61 17.73 -1.72
C GLU A 207 -17.88 16.83 -2.93
N GLY A 208 -17.83 15.50 -2.76
CA GLY A 208 -18.16 14.53 -3.81
C GLY A 208 -17.66 13.12 -3.51
N ASN A 209 -18.18 12.14 -4.26
CA ASN A 209 -17.80 10.72 -4.11
C ASN A 209 -16.83 10.23 -5.20
N GLN A 210 -16.20 11.13 -5.96
CA GLN A 210 -15.37 10.77 -7.13
C GLN A 210 -14.12 9.98 -6.72
N ALA A 211 -13.42 10.40 -5.66
CA ALA A 211 -12.26 9.67 -5.13
C ALA A 211 -12.64 8.27 -4.65
N VAL A 212 -13.78 8.15 -3.94
CA VAL A 212 -14.32 6.87 -3.45
C VAL A 212 -14.65 5.92 -4.60
N GLN A 213 -15.29 6.41 -5.67
CA GLN A 213 -15.63 5.59 -6.84
C GLN A 213 -14.40 5.10 -7.61
N ALA A 214 -13.28 5.82 -7.53
CA ALA A 214 -12.04 5.49 -8.21
C ALA A 214 -11.02 4.75 -7.33
N SER A 215 -11.36 4.44 -6.08
CA SER A 215 -10.48 3.82 -5.08
C SER A 215 -10.75 2.33 -4.88
N ASP A 216 -9.75 1.58 -4.41
CA ASP A 216 -9.88 0.16 -4.05
C ASP A 216 -10.61 -0.01 -2.72
N VAL A 217 -10.36 0.91 -1.76
CA VAL A 217 -10.97 0.91 -0.43
C VAL A 217 -11.48 2.29 -0.10
N ALA A 218 -12.70 2.36 0.43
CA ALA A 218 -13.31 3.59 0.87
C ALA A 218 -13.36 3.68 2.40
N ILE A 219 -12.90 4.80 2.96
CA ILE A 219 -13.01 5.12 4.39
C ILE A 219 -13.73 6.45 4.59
N SER A 220 -14.34 6.66 5.75
CA SER A 220 -15.08 7.90 6.03
C SER A 220 -14.20 9.06 6.52
N GLN A 221 -13.11 8.76 7.22
CA GLN A 221 -12.20 9.73 7.82
C GLN A 221 -10.77 9.19 7.79
N PHE A 222 -9.78 10.07 7.77
CA PHE A 222 -8.37 9.69 7.69
C PHE A 222 -7.92 8.82 8.88
N ARG A 223 -8.44 9.03 10.10
CA ARG A 223 -8.08 8.23 11.29
C ARG A 223 -8.31 6.72 11.13
N PHE A 224 -9.28 6.33 10.29
CA PHE A 224 -9.58 4.91 10.03
C PHE A 224 -8.54 4.23 9.16
N LEU A 225 -7.57 4.97 8.60
CA LEU A 225 -6.42 4.40 7.91
C LEU A 225 -5.56 3.53 8.85
N VAL A 226 -5.43 3.92 10.12
CA VAL A 226 -4.65 3.16 11.12
C VAL A 226 -5.21 1.74 11.34
N PRO A 227 -6.48 1.55 11.75
CA PRO A 227 -7.04 0.21 11.91
C PRO A 227 -7.12 -0.55 10.56
N LEU A 228 -7.35 0.15 9.44
CA LEU A 228 -7.32 -0.46 8.12
C LEU A 228 -5.96 -1.10 7.82
N LEU A 229 -4.86 -0.39 8.05
CA LEU A 229 -3.52 -0.92 7.83
C LEU A 229 -3.17 -2.00 8.86
N TYR A 230 -3.27 -1.67 10.15
CA TYR A 230 -2.69 -2.50 11.21
C TYR A 230 -3.52 -3.70 11.58
N CYS A 231 -4.85 -3.63 11.47
CA CYS A 231 -5.72 -4.76 11.75
C CYS A 231 -5.96 -5.53 10.46
N HIS A 232 -6.60 -4.89 9.48
CA HIS A 232 -7.03 -5.59 8.27
C HIS A 232 -5.87 -5.89 7.32
N GLY A 233 -4.99 -4.92 7.03
CA GLY A 233 -3.87 -5.11 6.12
C GLY A 233 -2.88 -6.17 6.61
N ARG A 234 -2.46 -6.08 7.88
CA ARG A 234 -1.57 -7.06 8.52
C ARG A 234 -2.17 -8.48 8.53
N ARG A 235 -3.43 -8.60 8.96
CA ARG A 235 -4.16 -9.88 9.00
C ARG A 235 -4.32 -10.47 7.60
N ALA A 236 -4.69 -9.66 6.61
CA ALA A 236 -4.81 -10.09 5.22
C ALA A 236 -3.48 -10.61 4.68
N TYR A 237 -2.38 -9.88 4.90
CA TYR A 237 -1.04 -10.32 4.51
C TYR A 237 -0.68 -11.68 5.12
N ARG A 238 -0.83 -11.82 6.44
CA ARG A 238 -0.55 -13.08 7.17
C ARG A 238 -1.37 -14.25 6.62
N ARG A 239 -2.69 -14.06 6.45
CA ARG A 239 -3.61 -15.12 6.00
C ARG A 239 -3.28 -15.56 4.58
N VAL A 240 -3.11 -14.61 3.65
CA VAL A 240 -2.79 -14.91 2.25
C VAL A 240 -1.42 -15.56 2.12
N ALA A 241 -0.39 -15.06 2.82
CA ALA A 241 0.94 -15.65 2.82
C ALA A 241 0.91 -17.11 3.31
N THR A 242 0.25 -17.35 4.44
CA THR A 242 0.10 -18.68 5.03
C THR A 242 -0.69 -19.61 4.10
N PHE A 243 -1.78 -19.13 3.53
CA PHE A 243 -2.58 -19.88 2.56
C PHE A 243 -1.74 -20.35 1.36
N ILE A 244 -0.98 -19.45 0.74
CA ILE A 244 -0.16 -19.77 -0.43
C ILE A 244 0.90 -20.82 -0.08
N CYS A 245 1.70 -20.58 0.96
CA CYS A 245 2.74 -21.52 1.39
C CYS A 245 2.15 -22.90 1.74
N TYR A 246 1.02 -22.90 2.45
CA TYR A 246 0.34 -24.13 2.81
C TYR A 246 -0.22 -24.88 1.60
N MET A 247 -0.78 -24.18 0.61
CA MET A 247 -1.30 -24.81 -0.62
C MET A 247 -0.19 -25.49 -1.42
N PHE A 248 1.00 -24.86 -1.53
CA PHE A 248 2.17 -25.51 -2.12
C PHE A 248 2.54 -26.76 -1.33
N TYR A 249 2.67 -26.65 0.00
CA TYR A 249 2.97 -27.80 0.86
C TYR A 249 1.95 -28.95 0.68
N LYS A 250 0.65 -28.63 0.72
CA LYS A 250 -0.45 -29.60 0.59
C LYS A 250 -0.36 -30.39 -0.72
N HIS A 251 -0.27 -29.68 -1.85
CA HIS A 251 -0.26 -30.31 -3.16
C HIS A 251 1.05 -31.06 -3.44
N THR A 252 2.19 -30.49 -3.03
CA THR A 252 3.48 -31.18 -3.17
C THR A 252 3.52 -32.46 -2.34
N THR A 253 2.98 -32.47 -1.11
CA THR A 253 2.99 -33.67 -0.25
C THR A 253 2.29 -34.86 -0.93
N LEU A 254 1.15 -34.62 -1.59
CA LEU A 254 0.44 -35.66 -2.34
C LEU A 254 1.22 -36.08 -3.59
N ALA A 255 1.65 -35.10 -4.41
CA ALA A 255 2.35 -35.34 -5.67
C ALA A 255 3.69 -36.09 -5.51
N VAL A 256 4.34 -35.96 -4.36
CA VAL A 256 5.57 -36.71 -4.05
C VAL A 256 5.30 -38.22 -4.07
N GLY A 257 4.14 -38.68 -3.60
CA GLY A 257 3.75 -40.09 -3.71
C GLY A 257 3.69 -40.55 -5.17
N ASP A 258 3.09 -39.76 -6.06
CA ASP A 258 3.06 -40.05 -7.50
C ASP A 258 4.46 -40.12 -8.11
N ILE A 259 5.38 -39.23 -7.69
CA ILE A 259 6.78 -39.25 -8.15
C ILE A 259 7.50 -40.52 -7.72
N PHE A 260 7.35 -40.92 -6.45
CA PHE A 260 7.96 -42.15 -5.95
C PHE A 260 7.37 -43.39 -6.62
N TYR A 261 6.05 -43.43 -6.81
CA TYR A 261 5.40 -44.53 -7.52
C TYR A 261 5.88 -44.62 -8.96
N ALA A 262 5.87 -43.50 -9.70
CA ALA A 262 6.36 -43.43 -11.07
C ALA A 262 7.81 -43.93 -11.16
N HIS A 263 8.67 -43.63 -10.19
CA HIS A 263 10.01 -44.18 -10.15
C HIS A 263 10.04 -45.70 -9.96
N GLN A 264 9.20 -46.25 -9.08
CA GLN A 264 9.11 -47.70 -8.81
C GLN A 264 8.68 -48.51 -10.04
N ILE A 265 7.79 -47.95 -10.86
CA ILE A 265 7.29 -48.59 -12.10
C ILE A 265 8.06 -48.17 -13.35
N ALA A 266 9.26 -47.59 -13.21
CA ALA A 266 10.09 -47.15 -14.32
C ALA A 266 9.39 -46.16 -15.29
N PHE A 267 8.58 -45.27 -14.74
CA PHE A 267 7.84 -44.19 -15.41
C PHE A 267 6.78 -44.65 -16.41
N VAL A 268 6.23 -45.85 -16.20
CA VAL A 268 4.98 -46.27 -16.86
C VAL A 268 3.82 -45.37 -16.37
N PRO A 269 2.89 -44.93 -17.23
CA PRO A 269 1.84 -43.99 -16.87
C PRO A 269 0.69 -44.68 -16.11
N GLN A 270 0.94 -45.03 -14.85
CA GLN A 270 -0.07 -45.55 -13.91
C GLN A 270 -0.30 -44.57 -12.76
N ILE A 271 -1.45 -44.69 -12.10
CA ILE A 271 -1.87 -43.79 -11.03
C ILE A 271 -1.47 -44.35 -9.66
N ALA A 272 -0.87 -43.53 -8.80
CA ALA A 272 -0.50 -43.95 -7.45
C ALA A 272 -1.70 -43.96 -6.50
N TYR A 273 -2.68 -43.10 -6.77
CA TYR A 273 -3.91 -42.91 -5.98
C TYR A 273 -5.13 -42.98 -6.88
N ALA A 274 -6.24 -43.47 -6.35
CA ALA A 274 -7.51 -43.50 -7.09
C ALA A 274 -7.96 -42.08 -7.45
N GLU A 275 -8.47 -41.88 -8.67
CA GLU A 275 -8.82 -40.56 -9.22
C GLU A 275 -9.81 -39.78 -8.35
N TRP A 276 -10.77 -40.48 -7.76
CA TRP A 276 -11.77 -39.87 -6.88
C TRP A 276 -11.16 -39.38 -5.57
N LEU A 277 -10.09 -40.02 -5.06
CA LEU A 277 -9.37 -39.56 -3.86
C LEU A 277 -8.61 -38.27 -4.13
N ASN A 278 -7.97 -38.15 -5.30
CA ASN A 278 -7.29 -36.92 -5.71
C ASN A 278 -8.27 -35.73 -5.79
N SER A 279 -9.44 -35.97 -6.37
CA SER A 279 -10.51 -34.96 -6.46
C SER A 279 -11.06 -34.60 -5.08
N ALA A 280 -11.34 -35.60 -4.24
CA ALA A 280 -11.84 -35.38 -2.88
C ALA A 280 -10.82 -34.67 -1.97
N PHE A 281 -9.53 -34.97 -2.12
CA PHE A 281 -8.43 -34.33 -1.39
C PHE A 281 -8.33 -32.84 -1.70
N ALA A 282 -8.35 -32.49 -2.98
CA ALA A 282 -8.19 -31.11 -3.43
C ALA A 282 -9.33 -30.22 -2.92
N SER A 283 -10.57 -30.71 -2.98
CA SER A 283 -11.77 -29.93 -2.70
C SER A 283 -12.28 -30.07 -1.27
N VAL A 284 -12.65 -31.28 -0.83
CA VAL A 284 -13.45 -31.47 0.38
C VAL A 284 -12.59 -31.79 1.59
N ILE A 285 -11.73 -32.81 1.49
CA ILE A 285 -11.01 -33.37 2.64
C ILE A 285 -9.95 -32.39 3.17
N CYS A 286 -9.18 -31.78 2.27
CA CYS A 286 -8.08 -30.87 2.64
C CYS A 286 -8.22 -29.49 1.96
N GLY A 287 -9.29 -29.23 1.21
CA GLY A 287 -9.56 -27.92 0.60
C GLY A 287 -10.39 -27.03 1.51
N LEU A 288 -11.59 -27.48 1.88
CA LEU A 288 -12.52 -26.73 2.73
C LEU A 288 -11.94 -26.39 4.12
N PRO A 289 -11.29 -27.32 4.85
CA PRO A 289 -10.74 -26.99 6.17
C PRO A 289 -9.70 -25.88 6.13
N VAL A 290 -8.87 -25.83 5.09
CA VAL A 290 -7.85 -24.79 4.89
C VAL A 290 -8.51 -23.42 4.71
N LEU A 291 -9.54 -23.36 3.87
CA LEU A 291 -10.27 -22.13 3.64
C LEU A 291 -10.89 -21.61 4.94
N VAL A 292 -11.56 -22.49 5.71
CA VAL A 292 -12.21 -22.11 6.98
C VAL A 292 -11.17 -21.66 8.00
N VAL A 293 -10.13 -22.46 8.24
CA VAL A 293 -9.10 -22.17 9.23
C VAL A 293 -8.37 -20.87 8.88
N VAL A 294 -7.86 -20.72 7.66
CA VAL A 294 -7.07 -19.53 7.30
C VAL A 294 -7.94 -18.27 7.19
N SER A 295 -9.20 -18.38 6.78
CA SER A 295 -10.09 -17.21 6.70
C SER A 295 -10.55 -16.70 8.07
N LEU A 296 -10.63 -17.57 9.08
CA LEU A 296 -11.04 -17.19 10.44
C LEU A 296 -9.87 -16.96 11.38
N ASP A 297 -8.67 -17.41 11.01
CA ASP A 297 -7.49 -17.34 11.85
C ASP A 297 -7.10 -15.88 12.21
N THR A 298 -6.98 -15.62 13.51
CA THR A 298 -6.53 -14.33 14.05
C THR A 298 -5.40 -14.56 15.03
N ASP A 299 -4.28 -13.87 14.84
CA ASP A 299 -3.13 -13.94 15.74
C ASP A 299 -3.29 -13.01 16.94
N ILE A 300 -3.53 -11.72 16.69
CA ILE A 300 -3.49 -10.67 17.71
C ILE A 300 -4.82 -9.90 17.72
N PRO A 301 -5.35 -9.52 18.91
CA PRO A 301 -6.51 -8.65 19.01
C PRO A 301 -6.29 -7.27 18.36
N ASP A 302 -7.35 -6.67 17.82
CA ASP A 302 -7.28 -5.41 17.08
C ASP A 302 -6.72 -4.26 17.93
N GLU A 303 -7.09 -4.18 19.21
CA GLU A 303 -6.63 -3.17 20.16
C GLU A 303 -5.10 -3.17 20.32
N VAL A 304 -4.51 -4.36 20.44
CA VAL A 304 -3.06 -4.54 20.57
C VAL A 304 -2.37 -4.23 19.25
N SER A 305 -2.98 -4.59 18.12
CA SER A 305 -2.43 -4.31 16.79
C SER A 305 -2.41 -2.81 16.48
N VAL A 306 -3.39 -2.05 16.97
CA VAL A 306 -3.41 -0.58 16.85
C VAL A 306 -2.42 0.07 17.81
N ALA A 307 -2.30 -0.44 19.04
CA ALA A 307 -1.42 0.12 20.06
C ALA A 307 0.08 -0.09 19.76
N SER A 308 0.43 -1.11 18.97
CA SER A 308 1.81 -1.49 18.68
C SER A 308 2.13 -1.43 17.17
N PRO A 309 2.46 -0.24 16.63
CA PRO A 309 2.78 -0.04 15.21
C PRO A 309 3.92 -0.93 14.69
N ASP A 310 4.87 -1.29 15.56
CA ASP A 310 6.03 -2.13 15.23
C ASP A 310 5.64 -3.51 14.66
N LEU A 311 4.47 -4.03 15.03
CA LEU A 311 3.96 -5.32 14.55
C LEU A 311 3.67 -5.32 13.03
N TYR A 312 3.58 -4.14 12.42
CA TYR A 312 3.38 -4.00 10.98
C TYR A 312 4.64 -4.31 10.15
N ILE A 313 5.83 -4.32 10.79
CA ILE A 313 7.12 -4.50 10.10
C ILE A 313 7.23 -5.85 9.37
N GLU A 314 6.55 -6.89 9.87
CA GLU A 314 6.52 -8.22 9.23
C GLU A 314 6.04 -8.16 7.78
N GLY A 315 5.06 -7.29 7.48
CA GLY A 315 4.53 -7.08 6.15
C GLY A 315 5.50 -6.31 5.26
N LEU A 316 6.10 -5.25 5.80
CA LEU A 316 7.07 -4.41 5.07
C LEU A 316 8.33 -5.19 4.66
N GLN A 317 8.82 -6.06 5.54
CA GLN A 317 10.00 -6.91 5.30
C GLN A 317 9.69 -8.23 4.58
N ARG A 318 8.41 -8.48 4.25
CA ARG A 318 7.94 -9.70 3.58
C ARG A 318 8.34 -10.99 4.32
N MET A 319 8.27 -10.96 5.65
CA MET A 319 8.77 -12.04 6.51
C MET A 319 7.98 -13.35 6.36
N ARG A 320 6.68 -13.28 6.06
CA ARG A 320 5.77 -14.43 5.98
C ARG A 320 5.67 -15.04 4.59
N PHE A 321 6.14 -14.34 3.55
CA PHE A 321 6.13 -14.83 2.18
C PHE A 321 7.38 -14.36 1.43
N ASN A 322 8.37 -15.25 1.34
CA ASN A 322 9.61 -15.06 0.61
C ASN A 322 10.10 -16.39 0.02
N GLY A 323 11.03 -16.30 -0.92
CA GLY A 323 11.57 -17.46 -1.64
C GLY A 323 12.16 -18.54 -0.71
N PRO A 324 13.09 -18.21 0.21
CA PRO A 324 13.67 -19.18 1.13
C PRO A 324 12.64 -19.91 1.99
N LEU A 325 11.65 -19.18 2.52
CA LEU A 325 10.57 -19.77 3.30
C LEU A 325 9.74 -20.73 2.45
N LEU A 326 9.37 -20.33 1.23
CA LEU A 326 8.62 -21.20 0.32
C LEU A 326 9.39 -22.48 -0.02
N VAL A 327 10.70 -22.40 -0.24
CA VAL A 327 11.56 -23.58 -0.45
C VAL A 327 11.54 -24.49 0.78
N ALA A 328 11.64 -23.93 1.99
CA ALA A 328 11.56 -24.71 3.22
C ALA A 328 10.21 -25.45 3.37
N TRP A 329 9.10 -24.81 2.99
CA TRP A 329 7.79 -25.46 2.93
C TRP A 329 7.75 -26.62 1.94
N VAL A 330 8.29 -26.42 0.74
CA VAL A 330 8.36 -27.47 -0.30
C VAL A 330 9.24 -28.63 0.17
N LEU A 331 10.42 -28.37 0.73
CA LEU A 331 11.30 -29.43 1.26
C LEU A 331 10.62 -30.23 2.38
N SER A 332 9.88 -29.57 3.29
CA SER A 332 9.07 -30.27 4.29
C SER A 332 7.97 -31.12 3.67
N ALA A 333 7.37 -30.69 2.55
CA ALA A 333 6.38 -31.47 1.82
C ALA A 333 6.99 -32.71 1.16
N PHE A 334 8.19 -32.58 0.57
CA PHE A 334 8.94 -33.72 0.05
C PHE A 334 9.24 -34.76 1.14
N TYR A 335 9.65 -34.30 2.32
CA TYR A 335 9.90 -35.19 3.45
C TYR A 335 8.62 -35.91 3.91
N HIS A 336 7.54 -35.19 4.20
CA HIS A 336 6.30 -35.81 4.66
C HIS A 336 5.62 -36.67 3.59
N GLY A 337 5.64 -36.25 2.33
CA GLY A 337 5.09 -37.02 1.21
C GLY A 337 5.88 -38.31 0.97
N GLY A 338 7.21 -38.22 1.00
CA GLY A 338 8.09 -39.39 0.85
C GLY A 338 7.92 -40.39 1.99
N VAL A 339 7.86 -39.92 3.23
CA VAL A 339 7.59 -40.79 4.40
C VAL A 339 6.21 -41.45 4.31
N SER A 340 5.18 -40.69 3.88
CA SER A 340 3.82 -41.20 3.73
C SER A 340 3.73 -42.30 2.67
N TRP A 341 4.50 -42.19 1.58
CA TRP A 341 4.54 -43.19 0.51
C TRP A 341 5.42 -44.40 0.85
N LEU A 342 6.64 -44.17 1.35
CA LEU A 342 7.63 -45.24 1.53
C LEU A 342 7.26 -46.19 2.67
N ILE A 343 6.70 -45.70 3.79
CA ILE A 343 6.40 -46.56 4.96
C ILE A 343 5.36 -47.65 4.62
N PRO A 344 4.17 -47.32 4.06
CA PRO A 344 3.19 -48.32 3.70
C PRO A 344 3.69 -49.27 2.61
N ASN A 345 4.38 -48.73 1.60
CA ASN A 345 4.88 -49.55 0.50
C ASN A 345 5.97 -50.55 0.91
N LEU A 346 6.82 -50.20 1.88
CA LEU A 346 7.84 -51.12 2.40
C LEU A 346 7.27 -52.20 3.33
N THR A 347 6.09 -51.97 3.92
CA THR A 347 5.51 -52.87 4.94
C THR A 347 4.44 -53.81 4.38
N VAL A 348 3.56 -53.29 3.52
CA VAL A 348 2.36 -53.97 3.02
C VAL A 348 2.25 -53.93 1.50
N GLY A 349 3.07 -53.11 0.82
CA GLY A 349 2.91 -52.83 -0.61
C GLY A 349 3.50 -53.89 -1.54
N SER A 350 2.77 -54.15 -2.63
CA SER A 350 3.27 -54.76 -3.87
C SER A 350 3.45 -53.67 -4.93
N VAL A 351 4.37 -53.88 -5.89
CA VAL A 351 4.53 -52.98 -7.05
C VAL A 351 3.45 -53.23 -8.13
N ASP A 352 2.75 -54.36 -8.02
CA ASP A 352 1.71 -54.77 -8.97
C ASP A 352 0.37 -54.08 -8.66
N GLU A 353 -0.09 -53.23 -9.57
CA GLU A 353 -1.34 -52.45 -9.47
C GLU A 353 -2.60 -53.34 -9.46
N ASP A 354 -2.54 -54.49 -10.13
CA ASP A 354 -3.65 -55.46 -10.18
C ASP A 354 -3.82 -56.21 -8.83
N GLY A 355 -2.82 -56.10 -7.96
CA GLY A 355 -2.83 -56.66 -6.61
C GLY A 355 -3.64 -55.84 -5.62
N SER A 356 -4.48 -56.51 -4.83
CA SER A 356 -5.20 -55.84 -3.72
C SER A 356 -4.25 -55.18 -2.70
N GLU A 357 -3.04 -55.74 -2.53
CA GLU A 357 -2.00 -55.25 -1.62
C GLU A 357 -1.51 -53.84 -2.00
N PHE A 358 -1.36 -53.55 -3.29
CA PHE A 358 -1.03 -52.21 -3.78
C PHE A 358 -2.08 -51.18 -3.35
N TRP A 359 -3.36 -51.45 -3.61
CA TRP A 359 -4.43 -50.53 -3.28
C TRP A 359 -4.61 -50.32 -1.77
N TYR A 360 -4.35 -51.35 -0.95
CA TYR A 360 -4.29 -51.19 0.50
C TYR A 360 -3.13 -50.27 0.93
N SER A 361 -1.93 -50.49 0.39
CA SER A 361 -0.75 -49.64 0.66
C SER A 361 -0.98 -48.18 0.22
N SER A 362 -1.52 -47.98 -0.98
CA SER A 362 -1.87 -46.67 -1.54
C SER A 362 -2.89 -45.93 -0.68
N CYS A 363 -3.95 -46.61 -0.23
CA CYS A 363 -4.96 -46.00 0.64
C CYS A 363 -4.37 -45.61 2.01
N ILE A 364 -3.51 -46.44 2.60
CA ILE A 364 -2.82 -46.12 3.86
C ILE A 364 -1.90 -44.89 3.65
N SER A 365 -1.13 -44.85 2.56
CA SER A 365 -0.31 -43.68 2.19
C SER A 365 -1.17 -42.41 2.08
N PHE A 366 -2.30 -42.49 1.38
CA PHE A 366 -3.23 -41.36 1.25
C PHE A 366 -3.76 -40.88 2.61
N CYS A 367 -4.15 -41.81 3.50
CA CYS A 367 -4.59 -41.47 4.85
C CYS A 367 -3.48 -40.77 5.65
N LEU A 368 -2.22 -41.23 5.54
CA LEU A 368 -1.08 -40.57 6.18
C LEU A 368 -0.86 -39.15 5.65
N VAL A 369 -0.95 -38.95 4.33
CA VAL A 369 -0.88 -37.62 3.72
C VAL A 369 -1.97 -36.71 4.29
N VAL A 370 -3.22 -37.18 4.35
CA VAL A 370 -4.34 -36.41 4.92
C VAL A 370 -4.07 -36.04 6.38
N ILE A 371 -3.56 -36.97 7.19
CA ILE A 371 -3.22 -36.72 8.59
C ILE A 371 -2.12 -35.65 8.70
N PHE A 372 -1.00 -35.80 7.99
CA PHE A 372 0.11 -34.84 8.05
C PHE A 372 -0.31 -33.45 7.57
N VAL A 373 -1.10 -33.39 6.51
CA VAL A 373 -1.60 -32.13 5.95
C VAL A 373 -2.52 -31.42 6.96
N ASN A 374 -3.49 -32.11 7.53
CA ASN A 374 -4.39 -31.51 8.52
C ASN A 374 -3.68 -31.15 9.83
N PHE A 375 -2.76 -32.00 10.29
CA PHE A 375 -1.97 -31.70 11.49
C PHE A 375 -1.07 -30.48 11.27
N ARG A 376 -0.44 -30.37 10.10
CA ARG A 376 0.36 -29.18 9.74
C ARG A 376 -0.51 -27.92 9.70
N LEU A 377 -1.74 -28.00 9.21
CA LEU A 377 -2.68 -26.86 9.21
C LEU A 377 -2.94 -26.38 10.64
N TRP A 378 -3.20 -27.32 11.54
CA TRP A 378 -3.47 -27.01 12.94
C TRP A 378 -2.27 -26.39 13.66
N MET A 379 -1.05 -26.84 13.37
CA MET A 379 0.17 -26.24 13.94
C MET A 379 0.44 -24.81 13.45
N VAL A 380 -0.05 -24.47 12.26
CA VAL A 380 0.24 -23.20 11.59
C VAL A 380 -0.82 -22.14 11.90
N ALA A 381 -2.05 -22.58 12.15
CA ALA A 381 -3.09 -21.71 12.68
C ALA A 381 -2.77 -21.31 14.12
N GLU A 382 -2.97 -20.05 14.47
CA GLU A 382 -2.79 -19.59 15.85
C GLU A 382 -4.12 -19.55 16.61
N SER A 383 -5.18 -19.03 15.98
CA SER A 383 -6.53 -19.05 16.54
C SER A 383 -7.57 -19.33 15.46
N PRO A 384 -7.72 -20.60 15.03
CA PRO A 384 -8.56 -20.99 13.90
C PRO A 384 -10.06 -20.75 14.08
N PHE A 385 -10.53 -20.44 15.30
CA PHE A 385 -11.95 -20.29 15.65
C PHE A 385 -12.26 -19.03 16.45
N SER A 386 -11.51 -17.95 16.21
CA SER A 386 -11.81 -16.67 16.87
C SER A 386 -13.22 -16.19 16.50
N LYS A 387 -14.09 -16.06 17.51
CA LYS A 387 -15.50 -15.65 17.35
C LYS A 387 -15.68 -14.21 16.88
N GLN A 388 -14.61 -13.40 16.85
CA GLN A 388 -14.70 -11.96 16.64
C GLN A 388 -14.79 -11.52 15.16
N THR A 389 -14.54 -12.41 14.20
CA THR A 389 -14.45 -12.03 12.77
C THR A 389 -15.76 -11.97 12.00
N VAL A 390 -16.87 -12.47 12.56
CA VAL A 390 -18.20 -12.22 11.98
C VAL A 390 -18.74 -10.99 12.71
N GLY A 391 -18.76 -9.86 11.99
CA GLY A 391 -19.05 -8.54 12.52
C GLY A 391 -20.05 -8.54 13.67
N ALA A 392 -19.55 -8.21 14.87
CA ALA A 392 -20.38 -7.57 15.86
C ALA A 392 -20.76 -6.20 15.29
N ALA A 393 -21.78 -6.19 14.44
CA ALA A 393 -22.54 -5.00 14.14
C ALA A 393 -23.18 -4.56 15.47
N ALA A 394 -22.55 -3.58 16.11
CA ALA A 394 -23.17 -2.74 17.13
C ALA A 394 -23.50 -1.40 16.50
#